data_AF-D2MMW3-F1
#
_entry.id   AF-D2MMW3-F1
#
_cell.length_a   1.000
_cell.length_b   1.000
_cell.length_c   1.000
_cell.angle_alpha   90.00
_cell.angle_beta   90.00
_cell.angle_gamma   90.00
#
_symmetry.space_group_name_H-M   'P 1'
#
loop_
_entity.id
_entity.type
_entity.pdbx_description
1 polymer ?
#
loop_
_entity_poly.entity_id
_entity_poly.type
_entity_poly.pdbx_seq_one_letter_code
_entity_poly.pdbx_strand_id
1 'polypeptide(L)'
;MAKKVKKAHLKPLTKLFLLGVILFLLVQVIGQARTYFSLKSQLADAKEKLQKVKDENNQLNSEKEKLQDPDYVESYARSNYMLSKDGEQIFYIPKKDK
;
A
#
# COMPACT_ATOMS: atom_id res chain seq x y z
N MET A 1 -27.33 -45.63 47.44
CA MET A 1 -27.87 -44.29 47.79
C MET A 1 -27.20 -43.25 46.88
N ALA A 2 -27.95 -42.63 45.95
CA ALA A 2 -27.38 -41.68 44.98
C ALA A 2 -27.37 -40.25 45.57
N LYS A 3 -26.17 -39.67 45.69
CA LYS A 3 -25.96 -38.32 46.24
C LYS A 3 -26.38 -37.28 45.19
N LYS A 4 -27.54 -36.64 45.37
CA LYS A 4 -28.00 -35.57 44.48
C LYS A 4 -27.02 -34.39 44.52
N VAL A 5 -26.36 -34.10 43.40
CA VAL A 5 -25.51 -32.92 43.23
C VAL A 5 -26.41 -31.69 43.30
N LYS A 6 -26.32 -30.91 44.38
CA LYS A 6 -27.04 -29.63 44.50
C LYS A 6 -26.43 -28.66 43.49
N LYS A 7 -27.13 -28.40 42.38
CA LYS A 7 -26.76 -27.32 41.46
C LYS A 7 -26.87 -26.01 42.21
N ALA A 8 -25.76 -25.31 42.40
CA ALA A 8 -25.75 -24.00 43.03
C ALA A 8 -26.54 -23.03 42.13
N HIS A 9 -27.75 -22.68 42.54
CA HIS A 9 -28.51 -21.60 41.90
C HIS A 9 -27.84 -20.28 42.26
N LEU A 10 -26.93 -19.84 41.39
CA LEU A 10 -26.40 -18.48 41.40
C LEU A 10 -27.58 -17.50 41.42
N LYS A 11 -27.62 -16.65 42.45
CA LYS A 11 -28.71 -15.67 42.66
C LYS A 11 -28.83 -14.78 41.42
N PRO A 12 -30.05 -14.41 40.98
CA PRO A 12 -30.26 -13.68 39.72
C PRO A 12 -29.40 -12.41 39.58
N LEU A 13 -29.10 -11.71 40.68
CA LEU A 13 -28.19 -10.57 40.70
C LEU A 13 -26.75 -10.89 40.23
N THR A 14 -26.20 -12.04 40.63
CA THR A 14 -24.83 -12.42 40.22
C THR A 14 -24.72 -12.69 38.73
N LYS A 15 -25.78 -13.23 38.11
CA LYS A 15 -25.84 -13.43 36.65
C LYS A 15 -25.97 -12.10 35.90
N LEU A 16 -26.76 -11.16 36.44
CA LEU A 16 -26.92 -9.83 35.87
C LEU A 16 -25.61 -9.02 35.93
N PHE A 17 -24.89 -9.10 37.05
CA PHE A 17 -23.56 -8.50 37.19
C PHE A 17 -22.58 -9.08 36.18
N LEU A 18 -22.52 -10.41 36.04
CA LEU A 18 -21.65 -11.08 35.08
C LEU A 18 -21.97 -10.68 33.63
N LEU A 19 -23.25 -10.53 33.30
CA LEU A 19 -23.69 -10.04 31.99
C LEU A 19 -23.23 -8.60 31.74
N GLY A 20 -23.31 -7.72 32.74
CA GLY A 20 -22.83 -6.35 32.66
C GLY A 20 -21.32 -6.27 32.37
N VAL A 21 -20.52 -7.12 33.04
CA VAL A 21 -19.07 -7.21 32.79
C VAL A 21 -18.78 -7.68 31.35
N ILE A 22 -19.50 -8.68 30.84
CA ILE A 22 -19.34 -9.15 29.46
C ILE A 22 -19.67 -8.03 28.46
N LEU A 23 -20.77 -7.31 28.66
CA LEU A 23 -21.16 -6.20 27.79
C LEU A 23 -20.13 -5.06 27.82
N PHE A 24 -19.58 -4.74 29.00
CA PHE A 24 -18.53 -3.73 29.13
C PHE A 24 -17.27 -4.12 28.34
N LEU A 25 -16.82 -5.37 28.44
CA LEU A 25 -15.68 -5.86 27.68
C LEU A 25 -15.94 -5.86 26.17
N LEU A 26 -17.15 -6.19 25.73
CA LEU A 26 -17.51 -6.15 24.31
C LEU A 26 -17.41 -4.72 23.73
N VAL A 27 -17.86 -3.71 24.47
CA VAL A 27 -17.75 -2.30 24.03
C VAL A 27 -16.29 -1.90 23.85
N GLN A 28 -15.40 -2.32 24.76
CA GLN A 28 -13.97 -2.05 24.67
C GLN A 28 -13.33 -2.71 23.43
N VAL A 29 -13.65 -3.98 23.16
CA VAL A 29 -13.13 -4.71 22.00
C VAL A 29 -13.61 -4.10 20.68
N ILE A 30 -14.87 -3.66 20.59
CA ILE A 30 -15.40 -3.01 19.39
C ILE A 30 -14.65 -1.71 19.10
N GLY A 31 -14.32 -0.91 20.13
CA GLY A 31 -13.52 0.29 19.97
C GLY A 31 -12.14 -0.01 19.37
N GLN A 32 -11.43 -0.98 19.95
CA GLN A 32 -10.11 -1.38 19.46
C GLN A 32 -10.14 -2.00 18.07
N ALA A 33 -11.16 -2.79 17.74
CA ALA A 33 -11.32 -3.38 16.43
C ALA A 33 -11.44 -2.30 15.33
N ARG A 34 -12.23 -1.24 15.57
CA ARG A 34 -12.34 -0.12 14.61
C ARG A 34 -11.00 0.56 14.38
N THR A 35 -10.26 0.86 15.45
CA THR A 35 -8.93 1.46 15.36
C THR A 35 -7.96 0.55 14.62
N TYR A 36 -7.99 -0.75 14.89
CA TYR A 36 -7.16 -1.73 14.20
C TYR A 36 -7.44 -1.78 12.69
N PHE A 37 -8.71 -1.80 12.28
CA PHE A 37 -9.07 -1.78 10.85
C PHE A 37 -8.63 -0.48 10.18
N SER A 38 -8.84 0.68 10.83
CA SER A 38 -8.37 1.96 10.31
C SER A 38 -6.85 2.00 10.17
N LEU A 39 -6.10 1.56 11.18
CA LEU A 39 -4.65 1.53 11.15
C LEU A 39 -4.12 0.56 10.10
N LYS A 40 -4.77 -0.59 9.92
CA LYS A 40 -4.45 -1.56 8.88
C LYS A 40 -4.63 -0.98 7.48
N SER A 41 -5.71 -0.23 7.25
CA SER A 41 -5.96 0.47 5.98
C SER A 41 -4.89 1.54 5.74
N GLN A 42 -4.63 2.40 6.73
CA GLN A 42 -3.60 3.44 6.63
C GLN A 42 -2.21 2.85 6.37
N LEU A 43 -1.89 1.71 6.98
CA LEU A 43 -0.63 1.00 6.76
C LEU A 43 -0.55 0.43 5.33
N ALA A 44 -1.65 -0.08 4.78
CA ALA A 44 -1.68 -0.53 3.39
C ALA A 44 -1.45 0.64 2.42
N ASP A 45 -2.16 1.75 2.60
CA ASP A 45 -2.03 2.95 1.77
C ASP A 45 -0.62 3.55 1.86
N ALA A 46 -0.06 3.61 3.07
CA ALA A 46 1.29 4.11 3.30
C ALA A 46 2.34 3.23 2.61
N LYS A 47 2.17 1.90 2.65
CA LYS A 47 3.06 0.96 1.94
C LYS A 47 2.96 1.12 0.43
N GLU A 48 1.76 1.30 -0.10
CA GLU A 48 1.57 1.52 -1.54
C GLU A 48 2.25 2.83 -1.99
N LYS A 49 2.05 3.92 -1.24
CA LYS A 49 2.70 5.20 -1.51
C LYS A 49 4.21 5.10 -1.43
N LEU A 50 4.73 4.42 -0.40
CA LEU A 50 6.16 4.18 -0.24
C LEU A 50 6.73 3.42 -1.44
N GLN A 51 6.03 2.37 -1.89
CA GLN A 51 6.47 1.59 -3.04
C GLN A 51 6.49 2.44 -4.32
N LYS A 52 5.43 3.21 -4.58
CA LYS A 52 5.37 4.14 -5.72
C LYS A 52 6.52 5.14 -5.73
N VAL A 53 6.77 5.80 -4.61
CA VAL A 53 7.88 6.78 -4.49
C VAL A 53 9.23 6.10 -4.66
N LYS A 54 9.40 4.87 -4.15
CA LYS A 54 10.64 4.12 -4.31
C LYS A 54 10.88 3.73 -5.77
N ASP A 55 9.84 3.29 -6.46
CA ASP A 55 9.92 2.91 -7.88
C ASP A 55 10.21 4.14 -8.75
N GLU A 56 9.56 5.26 -8.49
CA GLU A 56 9.83 6.54 -9.15
C GLU A 56 11.27 7.01 -8.91
N ASN A 57 11.76 6.93 -7.67
CA ASN A 57 13.14 7.29 -7.35
C ASN A 57 14.15 6.39 -8.08
N ASN A 58 13.90 5.08 -8.14
CA ASN A 58 14.75 4.16 -8.90
C ASN A 58 14.77 4.49 -10.40
N GLN A 59 13.60 4.79 -10.98
CA GLN A 59 13.49 5.21 -12.38
C GLN A 59 14.27 6.50 -12.64
N LEU A 60 14.06 7.52 -11.81
CA LEU A 60 14.74 8.81 -11.93
C LEU A 60 16.26 8.68 -11.76
N ASN A 61 16.74 7.82 -10.85
CA ASN A 61 18.18 7.57 -10.72
C ASN A 61 18.75 6.87 -11.95
N SER A 62 18.05 5.87 -12.49
CA SER A 62 18.49 5.21 -13.73
C SER A 62 18.50 6.18 -14.91
N GLU A 63 17.50 7.05 -15.01
CA GLU A 63 17.46 8.08 -16.04
C GLU A 63 18.59 9.09 -15.86
N LYS A 64 18.84 9.54 -14.63
CA LYS A 64 19.97 10.40 -14.29
C LYS A 64 21.31 9.78 -14.70
N GLU A 65 21.53 8.49 -14.40
CA GLU A 65 22.76 7.77 -14.80
C GLU A 65 22.90 7.71 -16.31
N LYS A 66 21.83 7.40 -17.05
CA LYS A 66 21.83 7.42 -18.51
C LYS A 66 22.14 8.80 -19.07
N LEU A 67 21.60 9.86 -18.47
CA LEU A 67 21.85 11.24 -18.88
C LEU A 67 23.27 11.72 -18.56
N GLN A 68 24.05 10.98 -17.77
CA GLN A 68 25.48 11.24 -17.59
C GLN A 68 26.34 10.64 -18.71
N ASP A 69 25.80 9.71 -19.49
CA ASP A 69 26.47 9.10 -20.65
C ASP A 69 26.28 9.99 -21.90
N PRO A 70 27.36 10.60 -22.43
CA PRO A 70 27.28 11.46 -23.61
C PRO A 70 26.70 10.76 -24.85
N ASP A 71 26.98 9.47 -25.04
CA ASP A 71 26.49 8.72 -26.21
C ASP A 71 24.98 8.50 -26.13
N TYR A 72 24.47 8.26 -24.91
CA TYR A 72 23.05 8.18 -24.65
C TYR A 72 22.36 9.53 -24.87
N VAL A 73 22.94 10.63 -24.36
CA VAL A 73 22.38 11.98 -24.54
C VAL A 73 22.33 12.35 -26.03
N GLU A 74 23.36 12.05 -26.80
CA GLU A 74 23.40 12.31 -28.24
C GLU A 74 22.33 11.49 -28.98
N SER A 75 22.18 10.21 -28.65
CA SER A 75 21.16 9.33 -29.22
C SER A 75 19.74 9.75 -28.84
N TYR A 76 19.54 10.21 -27.60
CA TYR A 76 18.28 10.72 -27.09
C TYR A 76 17.89 12.03 -27.80
N ALA A 77 18.83 12.94 -28.01
CA ALA A 77 18.67 14.18 -28.77
C ALA A 77 18.29 13.90 -30.24
N ARG A 78 18.99 12.98 -30.91
CA ARG A 78 18.67 12.56 -32.28
C ARG A 78 17.25 11.98 -32.38
N SER A 79 16.91 11.07 -31.48
CA SER A 79 15.65 10.31 -31.55
C SER A 79 14.41 11.11 -31.15
N ASN A 80 14.50 11.94 -30.11
CA ASN A 80 13.35 12.64 -29.54
C ASN A 80 13.18 14.07 -30.05
N TYR A 81 14.27 14.70 -30.49
CA TYR A 81 14.27 16.11 -30.90
C TYR A 81 14.69 16.34 -32.35
N MET A 82 14.93 15.26 -33.11
CA MET A 82 15.36 15.34 -34.51
C MET A 82 16.60 16.23 -34.69
N LEU A 83 17.54 16.16 -33.75
CA LEU A 83 18.80 16.87 -33.85
C LEU A 83 19.78 16.06 -34.70
N SER A 84 20.65 16.73 -35.45
CA SER A 84 21.67 16.11 -36.30
C SER A 84 22.94 16.96 -36.28
N LYS A 85 24.11 16.33 -36.44
CA LYS A 85 25.40 17.03 -36.56
C LYS A 85 25.62 17.55 -37.99
N ASP A 86 26.60 18.43 -38.16
CA ASP A 86 26.98 18.94 -39.48
C ASP A 86 27.38 17.78 -40.41
N GLY A 87 26.73 17.73 -41.58
CA GLY A 87 26.91 16.66 -42.57
C GLY A 87 25.94 15.47 -42.43
N GLU A 88 25.10 15.43 -41.40
CA GLU A 88 24.02 14.43 -41.25
C GLU A 88 22.71 14.93 -41.87
N GLN A 89 21.92 14.02 -42.47
CA GLN A 89 20.59 14.33 -43.05
C GLN A 89 19.50 13.49 -42.37
N ILE A 90 18.41 14.15 -41.96
CA ILE A 90 17.29 13.52 -41.27
C ILE A 90 16.31 12.93 -42.30
N PHE A 91 15.96 11.65 -42.13
CA PHE A 91 14.99 10.97 -42.98
C PHE A 91 13.69 10.71 -42.23
N TYR A 92 12.56 11.15 -42.80
CA TYR A 92 11.24 10.83 -42.29
C TYR A 92 10.77 9.52 -42.89
N ILE A 93 10.71 8.46 -42.08
CA ILE A 93 10.11 7.20 -42.50
C ILE A 93 8.59 7.32 -42.28
N PRO A 94 7.76 7.29 -43.34
CA PRO A 94 6.32 7.31 -43.18
C PRO A 94 5.92 6.09 -42.36
N LYS A 95 5.18 6.32 -41.27
CA LYS A 95 4.61 5.21 -40.48
C LYS A 95 3.72 4.39 -41.42
N LYS A 96 3.99 3.09 -41.50
CA LYS A 96 3.03 2.16 -42.11
C LYS A 96 1.76 2.24 -41.28
N ASP A 97 0.74 2.89 -41.82
CA ASP A 97 -0.61 2.76 -41.33
C ASP A 97 -0.94 1.26 -41.32
N LYS A 98 -1.27 0.74 -40.14
CA LYS A 98 -1.82 -0.61 -40.00
C LYS A 98 -3.31 -0.57 -40.29
#